data_AF-A0A2V1GUW4-F1
#
_entry.id   AF-A0A2V1GUW4-F1
#
_cell.length_a   1.000
_cell.length_b   1.000
_cell.length_c   1.000
_cell.angle_alpha   90.00
_cell.angle_beta   90.00
_cell.angle_gamma   90.00
#
_symmetry.space_group_name_H-M   'P 1'
#
loop_
_entity.id
_entity.type
_entity.pdbx_description
1 polymer ?
#
loop_
_entity_poly.entity_id
_entity_poly.type
_entity_poly.pdbx_seq_one_letter_code
_entity_poly.pdbx_strand_id
1 'polypeptide(L)'
;MLQGKRKKVIDLSGLQALCAVNYRRLLKVMPEALLGRSLLEESSLSEIPPTSINSNSVNNPADALDSAHLNWGVGEQADRLLIKVTQRCRYTTMLELQQPQKQAFWLPDIVMQLRLYHDARLAEVTGYQNVRNIKTCYEWPNPKMLQPDEKVQQNQLLAEWLELCLQHGWLSEPVPRIK
;
A
#
# COMPACT_ATOMS: atom_id res chain seq x y z
N MET A 1 -5.05 -27.04 -38.79
CA MET A 1 -4.84 -27.72 -37.49
C MET A 1 -4.97 -26.69 -36.39
N LEU A 2 -6.09 -26.70 -35.64
CA LEU A 2 -6.29 -25.82 -34.50
C LEU A 2 -5.56 -26.43 -33.30
N GLN A 3 -4.34 -25.97 -33.01
CA GLN A 3 -3.66 -26.33 -31.78
C GLN A 3 -4.53 -25.87 -30.60
N GLY A 4 -4.99 -26.83 -29.80
CA GLY A 4 -5.74 -26.56 -28.58
C GLY A 4 -4.90 -25.66 -27.67
N LYS A 5 -5.30 -24.39 -27.52
CA LYS A 5 -4.70 -23.45 -26.57
C LYS A 5 -4.80 -24.09 -25.18
N ARG A 6 -3.68 -24.55 -24.63
CA ARG A 6 -3.61 -24.99 -23.23
C ARG A 6 -4.04 -23.80 -22.37
N LYS A 7 -5.12 -23.98 -21.59
CA LYS A 7 -5.54 -22.98 -20.60
C LYS A 7 -4.36 -22.73 -19.65
N LYS A 8 -3.89 -21.48 -19.55
CA LYS A 8 -2.87 -21.08 -18.58
C LYS A 8 -3.45 -21.28 -17.19
N VAL A 9 -2.91 -22.24 -16.44
CA VAL A 9 -3.29 -22.50 -15.04
C VAL A 9 -2.49 -21.54 -14.18
N ILE A 10 -3.18 -20.70 -13.40
CA ILE A 10 -2.54 -19.77 -12.47
C ILE A 10 -2.28 -20.50 -11.17
N ASP A 11 -1.09 -20.30 -10.61
CA ASP A 11 -0.79 -20.69 -9.24
C ASP A 11 -1.49 -19.73 -8.25
N LEU A 12 -2.76 -20.03 -7.96
CA LEU A 12 -3.54 -19.27 -7.00
C LEU A 12 -2.97 -19.38 -5.58
N SER A 13 -2.36 -20.52 -5.25
CA SER A 13 -1.80 -20.76 -3.92
C SER A 13 -0.57 -19.90 -3.66
N GLY A 14 0.34 -19.80 -4.64
CA GLY A 14 1.48 -18.89 -4.60
C GLY A 14 1.05 -17.43 -4.53
N LEU A 15 0.04 -17.04 -5.31
CA LEU A 15 -0.51 -15.67 -5.26
C LEU A 15 -1.11 -15.36 -3.88
N GLN A 16 -1.87 -16.27 -3.28
CA GLN A 16 -2.44 -16.09 -1.94
C GLN A 16 -1.34 -16.00 -0.87
N ALA A 17 -0.31 -16.85 -0.95
CA ALA A 17 0.82 -16.80 -0.04
C ALA A 17 1.56 -15.45 -0.12
N LEU A 18 1.78 -14.95 -1.34
CA LEU A 18 2.37 -13.63 -1.59
C LEU A 18 1.53 -12.51 -0.96
N CYS A 19 0.21 -12.51 -1.18
CA CYS A 19 -0.70 -11.53 -0.58
C CYS A 19 -0.69 -11.59 0.97
N ALA A 20 -0.56 -12.78 1.56
CA ALA A 20 -0.47 -12.95 3.01
C ALA A 20 0.86 -12.40 3.57
N VAL A 21 1.96 -12.58 2.84
CA VAL A 21 3.26 -11.98 3.19
C VAL A 21 3.19 -10.45 3.09
N ASN A 22 2.63 -9.91 2.00
CA ASN A 22 2.46 -8.48 1.81
C ASN A 22 1.63 -7.84 2.93
N TYR A 23 0.56 -8.50 3.39
CA TYR A 23 -0.23 -8.05 4.53
C TYR A 23 0.63 -7.87 5.79
N ARG A 24 1.44 -8.87 6.14
CA ARG A 24 2.32 -8.80 7.32
C ARG A 24 3.38 -7.72 7.18
N ARG A 25 3.94 -7.53 5.97
CA ARG A 25 4.93 -6.48 5.70
C ARG A 25 4.31 -5.09 5.87
N LEU A 26 3.12 -4.85 5.33
CA LEU A 26 2.39 -3.60 5.51
C LEU A 26 2.10 -3.29 6.98
N LEU A 27 1.69 -4.29 7.78
CA LEU A 27 1.49 -4.10 9.22
C LEU A 27 2.77 -3.71 9.96
N LYS A 28 3.95 -4.18 9.53
CA LYS A 28 5.23 -3.79 10.14
C LYS A 28 5.63 -2.37 9.76
N VAL A 29 5.39 -2.01 8.51
CA VAL A 29 5.78 -0.76 7.88
C VAL A 29 4.91 0.41 8.35
N MET A 30 3.62 0.16 8.58
CA MET A 30 2.65 1.19 8.95
C MET A 30 1.63 0.67 10.00
N PRO A 31 2.07 0.30 11.21
CA PRO A 31 1.20 -0.33 12.20
C PRO A 31 0.08 0.61 12.67
N GLU A 32 0.38 1.86 12.99
CA GLU A 32 -0.60 2.78 13.58
C GLU A 32 -1.70 3.18 12.61
N ALA A 33 -1.34 3.48 11.34
CA ALA A 33 -2.34 3.82 10.34
C ALA A 33 -3.22 2.62 9.95
N LEU A 34 -2.74 1.38 10.08
CA LEU A 34 -3.50 0.19 9.72
C LEU A 34 -4.28 -0.42 10.87
N LEU A 35 -3.87 -0.20 12.13
CA LEU A 35 -4.51 -0.76 13.32
C LEU A 35 -5.47 0.23 14.01
N GLY A 36 -5.46 1.51 13.62
CA GLY A 36 -6.46 2.51 13.99
C GLY A 36 -6.90 2.49 15.46
N ARG A 37 -6.13 3.14 16.35
CA ARG A 37 -6.31 3.46 17.80
C ARG A 37 -7.05 2.49 18.76
N SER A 38 -8.08 1.75 18.35
CA SER A 38 -8.92 0.93 19.22
C SER A 38 -8.23 -0.25 19.92
N LEU A 39 -6.97 -0.57 19.60
CA LEU A 39 -6.20 -1.62 20.30
C LEU A 39 -5.06 -1.08 21.18
N LEU A 40 -4.80 0.24 21.17
CA LEU A 40 -3.73 0.86 21.99
C LEU A 40 -4.29 1.69 23.15
N GLU A 41 -5.59 1.97 23.20
CA GLU A 41 -6.24 2.75 24.28
C GLU A 41 -6.67 1.92 25.50
N GLU A 42 -6.59 0.59 25.46
CA GLU A 42 -6.93 -0.28 26.62
C GLU A 42 -5.81 -0.37 27.67
N SER A 43 -4.61 0.17 27.41
CA SER A 43 -3.42 -0.05 28.26
C SER A 43 -2.97 1.14 29.11
N SER A 44 -3.68 2.27 29.16
CA SER A 44 -3.26 3.39 30.03
C SER A 44 -4.42 4.27 30.51
N LEU A 45 -5.07 3.84 31.60
CA LEU A 45 -5.79 4.75 32.51
C LEU A 45 -4.80 5.31 33.53
N SER A 46 -4.43 6.59 33.39
CA SER A 46 -4.14 7.47 34.53
C SER A 46 -4.28 8.94 34.12
N GLU A 47 -5.16 9.62 34.84
CA GLU A 47 -5.71 10.97 34.70
C GLU A 47 -4.69 12.13 34.65
N ILE A 48 -4.99 13.17 33.83
CA ILE A 48 -4.64 14.58 34.12
C ILE A 48 -5.78 15.50 33.59
N PRO A 49 -6.26 16.52 34.37
CA PRO A 49 -7.44 17.34 34.05
C PRO A 49 -7.13 18.51 33.08
N PRO A 50 -8.17 19.17 32.52
CA PRO A 50 -7.99 20.11 31.42
C PRO A 50 -7.68 21.53 31.93
N THR A 51 -6.77 22.24 31.25
CA THR A 51 -6.78 23.70 31.30
C THR A 51 -6.59 24.26 29.90
N SER A 52 -7.55 25.10 29.53
CA SER A 52 -7.80 25.77 28.26
C SER A 52 -6.66 26.67 27.78
N ILE A 53 -6.45 26.76 26.46
CA ILE A 53 -6.24 28.00 25.67
C ILE A 53 -6.55 27.73 24.18
N ASN A 54 -7.26 28.67 23.55
CA ASN A 54 -7.85 28.66 22.21
C ASN A 54 -6.88 29.05 21.07
N SER A 55 -7.08 28.53 19.86
CA SER A 55 -7.59 29.26 18.67
C SER A 55 -7.13 28.66 17.31
N ASN A 56 -8.13 28.27 16.51
CA ASN A 56 -8.23 28.35 15.04
C ASN A 56 -7.10 27.81 14.14
N SER A 57 -7.20 26.51 13.84
CA SER A 57 -7.18 26.00 12.46
C SER A 57 -7.81 24.61 12.50
N VAL A 58 -8.90 24.39 11.78
CA VAL A 58 -9.57 23.08 11.68
C VAL A 58 -8.67 22.15 10.87
N ASN A 59 -7.62 21.64 11.50
CA ASN A 59 -6.81 20.54 11.01
C ASN A 59 -7.38 19.29 11.65
N ASN A 60 -8.04 18.44 10.86
CA ASN A 60 -8.53 17.17 11.41
C ASN A 60 -7.31 16.27 11.66
N PRO A 61 -6.97 15.91 12.91
CA PRO A 61 -5.78 15.12 13.23
C PRO A 61 -5.79 13.70 12.63
N ALA A 62 -6.95 13.26 12.13
CA ALA A 62 -7.14 11.98 11.45
C ALA A 62 -6.34 11.86 10.14
N ASP A 63 -6.17 12.93 9.36
CA ASP A 63 -5.54 12.85 8.03
C ASP A 63 -4.02 12.59 8.09
N ALA A 64 -3.35 13.01 9.17
CA ALA A 64 -1.91 12.83 9.36
C ALA A 64 -1.54 11.41 9.83
N LEU A 65 -2.46 10.74 10.54
CA LEU A 65 -2.32 9.34 10.98
C LEU A 65 -2.60 8.35 9.85
N ASP A 66 -3.20 8.81 8.75
CA ASP A 66 -3.66 7.97 7.64
C ASP A 66 -2.64 7.86 6.50
N SER A 67 -1.53 8.58 6.59
CA SER A 67 -0.48 8.58 5.57
C SER A 67 0.87 8.27 6.20
N ALA A 68 1.62 7.36 5.60
CA ALA A 68 3.00 7.08 5.97
C ALA A 68 3.93 7.32 4.78
N HIS A 69 5.06 7.94 5.07
CA HIS A 69 6.17 8.05 4.13
C HIS A 69 7.18 6.97 4.47
N LEU A 70 7.67 6.26 3.47
CA LEU A 70 8.66 5.23 3.62
C LEU A 70 9.82 5.61 2.73
N ASN A 71 10.94 5.93 3.35
CA ASN A 71 12.17 6.17 2.61
C ASN A 71 12.95 4.87 2.57
N TRP A 72 13.55 4.54 1.42
CA TRP A 72 14.47 3.42 1.31
C TRP A 72 15.71 3.86 0.52
N GLY A 73 16.89 3.40 0.95
CA GLY A 73 18.18 3.85 0.42
C GLY A 73 18.91 4.83 1.36
N VAL A 74 20.16 5.15 1.03
CA VAL A 74 21.07 5.92 1.89
C VAL A 74 21.49 7.22 1.17
N GLY A 75 21.44 8.35 1.89
CA GLY A 75 21.89 9.65 1.39
C GLY A 75 20.95 10.32 0.38
N GLU A 76 21.48 11.17 -0.50
CA GLU A 76 20.70 11.93 -1.51
C GLU A 76 19.94 11.05 -2.52
N GLN A 77 20.29 9.77 -2.63
CA GLN A 77 19.68 8.79 -3.53
C GLN A 77 18.51 8.03 -2.88
N ALA A 78 18.13 8.34 -1.64
CA ALA A 78 17.02 7.64 -0.97
C ALA A 78 15.70 7.86 -1.71
N ASP A 79 15.07 6.80 -2.20
CA ASP A 79 13.75 6.87 -2.82
C ASP A 79 12.65 6.86 -1.76
N ARG A 80 11.51 7.48 -2.10
CA ARG A 80 10.36 7.58 -1.20
C ARG A 80 9.16 6.85 -1.77
N LEU A 81 8.49 6.09 -0.92
CA LEU A 81 7.17 5.53 -1.15
C LEU A 81 6.19 6.23 -0.21
N LEU A 82 5.10 6.71 -0.76
CA LEU A 82 4.02 7.35 -0.01
C LEU A 82 2.89 6.35 0.05
N ILE A 83 2.48 5.95 1.25
CA ILE A 83 1.32 5.09 1.45
C ILE A 83 0.25 5.92 2.14
N LYS A 84 -0.95 5.93 1.57
CA LYS A 84 -2.09 6.65 2.12
C LYS A 84 -3.29 5.72 2.25
N VAL A 85 -3.95 5.76 3.39
CA VAL A 85 -5.26 5.15 3.56
C VAL A 85 -6.30 5.99 2.85
N THR A 86 -7.00 5.39 1.90
CA THR A 86 -8.04 6.06 1.11
C THR A 86 -9.43 5.75 1.62
N GLN A 87 -9.62 4.57 2.21
CA GLN A 87 -10.89 4.15 2.79
C GLN A 87 -10.68 3.08 3.86
N ARG A 88 -11.44 3.16 4.95
CA ARG A 88 -11.54 2.09 5.96
C ARG A 88 -12.98 1.60 6.08
N CYS A 89 -13.13 0.29 6.07
CA CYS A 89 -14.35 -0.45 6.35
C CYS A 89 -14.04 -1.46 7.47
N ARG A 90 -15.07 -2.06 8.07
CA ARG A 90 -14.92 -2.96 9.23
C ARG A 90 -13.89 -4.09 9.05
N TYR A 91 -13.81 -4.66 7.85
CA TYR A 91 -12.93 -5.79 7.55
C TYR A 91 -11.97 -5.52 6.40
N THR A 92 -12.05 -4.34 5.80
CA THR A 92 -11.25 -4.00 4.63
C THR A 92 -10.71 -2.58 4.70
N THR A 93 -9.44 -2.42 4.38
CA THR A 93 -8.80 -1.11 4.24
C THR A 93 -8.28 -0.96 2.82
N MET A 94 -8.59 0.15 2.17
CA MET A 94 -8.05 0.50 0.86
C MET A 94 -6.93 1.51 1.05
N LEU A 95 -5.81 1.24 0.38
CA LEU A 95 -4.64 2.12 0.38
C LEU A 95 -4.32 2.54 -1.04
N GLU A 96 -3.64 3.67 -1.16
CA GLU A 96 -2.90 4.05 -2.34
C GLU A 96 -1.42 4.13 -1.98
N LEU A 97 -0.59 3.52 -2.82
CA LEU A 97 0.86 3.57 -2.72
C LEU A 97 1.37 4.32 -3.95
N GLN A 98 2.22 5.32 -3.71
CA GLN A 98 2.82 6.17 -4.75
C GLN A 98 4.34 6.17 -4.63
N GLN A 99 5.04 6.03 -5.75
CA GLN A 99 6.48 6.28 -5.86
C GLN A 99 6.71 7.51 -6.75
N PRO A 100 7.00 8.68 -6.16
CA PRO A 100 7.34 9.87 -6.91
C PRO A 100 8.64 9.69 -7.68
N GLN A 101 8.64 9.95 -8.99
CA GLN A 101 9.83 9.75 -9.83
C GLN A 101 10.77 10.96 -9.72
N LYS A 102 12.01 10.73 -9.31
CA LYS A 102 13.01 11.80 -9.13
C LYS A 102 13.84 12.10 -10.37
N GLN A 103 14.03 11.10 -11.24
CA GLN A 103 15.02 11.19 -12.33
C GLN A 103 14.53 11.91 -13.59
N ALA A 104 13.22 12.13 -13.77
CA ALA A 104 12.70 12.78 -14.98
C ALA A 104 11.31 13.41 -14.78
N PHE A 105 11.15 14.69 -15.16
CA PHE A 105 9.86 15.41 -15.10
C PHE A 105 8.77 14.80 -16.02
N TRP A 106 9.18 14.07 -17.04
CA TRP A 106 8.28 13.45 -18.03
C TRP A 106 7.81 12.06 -17.61
N LEU A 107 8.43 11.47 -16.58
CA LEU A 107 8.06 10.14 -16.10
C LEU A 107 6.97 10.28 -15.04
N PRO A 108 5.79 9.66 -15.23
CA PRO A 108 4.72 9.75 -14.24
C PRO A 108 5.11 9.01 -12.96
N ASP A 109 4.57 9.49 -11.85
CA ASP A 109 4.65 8.77 -10.58
C ASP A 109 4.01 7.39 -10.71
N ILE A 110 4.63 6.39 -10.08
CA ILE A 110 4.06 5.05 -10.08
C ILE A 110 3.00 5.00 -8.98
N VAL A 111 1.76 4.73 -9.37
CA VAL A 111 0.62 4.66 -8.45
C VAL A 111 0.01 3.26 -8.47
N MET A 112 -0.21 2.72 -7.28
CA MET A 112 -0.76 1.39 -7.04
C MET A 112 -1.90 1.47 -6.02
N GLN A 113 -3.05 0.86 -6.32
CA GLN A 113 -4.16 0.73 -5.37
C GLN A 113 -4.10 -0.63 -4.68
N LEU A 114 -4.15 -0.61 -3.35
CA LEU A 114 -4.09 -1.79 -2.51
C LEU A 114 -5.40 -2.01 -1.78
N ARG A 115 -5.73 -3.28 -1.53
CA ARG A 115 -6.81 -3.67 -0.62
C ARG A 115 -6.30 -4.69 0.38
N LEU A 116 -6.50 -4.37 1.64
CA LEU A 116 -6.19 -5.22 2.78
C LEU A 116 -7.50 -5.83 3.28
N TYR A 117 -7.54 -7.15 3.37
CA TYR A 117 -8.61 -7.92 4.00
C TYR A 117 -8.12 -8.39 5.36
N HIS A 118 -8.71 -7.87 6.43
CA HIS A 118 -8.24 -8.10 7.80
C HIS A 118 -8.64 -9.47 8.34
N ASP A 119 -9.78 -9.98 7.89
CA ASP A 119 -10.30 -11.31 8.20
C ASP A 119 -9.44 -12.42 7.55
N ALA A 120 -9.15 -12.30 6.25
CA ALA A 120 -8.30 -13.23 5.52
C ALA A 120 -6.81 -12.97 5.72
N ARG A 121 -6.44 -11.82 6.32
CA ARG A 121 -5.05 -11.35 6.48
C ARG A 121 -4.28 -11.32 5.15
N LEU A 122 -4.93 -10.79 4.11
CA LEU A 122 -4.39 -10.69 2.75
C LEU A 122 -4.29 -9.23 2.35
N ALA A 123 -3.22 -8.87 1.65
CA ALA A 123 -3.09 -7.59 0.97
C ALA A 123 -2.85 -7.85 -0.51
N GLU A 124 -3.71 -7.30 -1.36
CA GLU A 124 -3.59 -7.45 -2.81
C GLU A 124 -3.52 -6.10 -3.52
N VAL A 125 -2.82 -6.10 -4.65
CA VAL A 125 -2.87 -4.99 -5.61
C VAL A 125 -4.16 -5.09 -6.42
N THR A 126 -5.03 -4.09 -6.29
CA THR A 126 -6.32 -4.02 -7.02
C THR A 126 -6.25 -3.14 -8.27
N GLY A 127 -5.24 -2.27 -8.36
CA GLY A 127 -4.98 -1.45 -9.53
C GLY A 127 -3.54 -0.95 -9.61
N TYR A 128 -3.11 -0.63 -10.83
CA TYR A 128 -1.77 -0.16 -11.17
C TYR A 128 -1.84 0.78 -12.37
N GLN A 129 -1.20 1.95 -12.29
CA GLN A 129 -1.09 2.95 -13.38
C GLN A 129 -2.37 3.11 -14.22
N ASN A 130 -3.44 3.60 -13.60
CA ASN A 130 -4.77 3.82 -14.20
C ASN A 130 -5.55 2.56 -14.63
N VAL A 131 -4.96 1.36 -14.50
CA VAL A 131 -5.67 0.09 -14.71
C VAL A 131 -6.20 -0.41 -13.37
N ARG A 132 -7.53 -0.39 -13.21
CA ARG A 132 -8.21 -0.97 -12.05
C ARG A 132 -8.75 -2.36 -12.39
N ASN A 133 -9.09 -3.13 -11.35
CA ASN A 133 -9.69 -4.46 -11.46
C ASN A 133 -8.80 -5.42 -12.27
N ILE A 134 -7.54 -5.53 -11.85
CA ILE A 134 -6.57 -6.42 -12.47
C ILE A 134 -7.07 -7.87 -12.34
N LYS A 135 -7.25 -8.53 -13.48
CA LYS A 135 -7.73 -9.92 -13.55
C LYS A 135 -6.60 -10.88 -13.21
N THR A 136 -6.96 -12.00 -12.60
CA THR A 136 -6.01 -13.07 -12.27
C THR A 136 -5.31 -13.62 -13.51
N CYS A 137 -6.06 -13.77 -14.62
CA CYS A 137 -5.52 -14.13 -15.94
C CYS A 137 -6.04 -13.15 -17.00
N TYR A 138 -5.18 -12.79 -17.95
CA TYR A 138 -5.60 -12.25 -19.24
C TYR A 138 -5.35 -13.25 -20.36
N GLU A 139 -6.24 -13.28 -21.35
CA GLU A 139 -5.96 -13.97 -22.61
C GLU A 139 -4.97 -13.16 -23.43
N TRP A 140 -4.13 -13.86 -24.21
CA TRP A 140 -3.19 -13.22 -25.11
C TRP A 140 -3.44 -13.62 -26.57
N PRO A 141 -3.39 -12.65 -27.51
CA PRO A 141 -3.31 -11.19 -27.29
C PRO A 141 -4.65 -10.62 -26.79
N ASN A 142 -4.62 -9.50 -26.06
CA ASN A 142 -5.81 -8.72 -25.70
C ASN A 142 -5.66 -7.26 -26.16
N PRO A 143 -6.77 -6.51 -26.35
CA PRO A 143 -6.72 -5.13 -26.85
C PRO A 143 -5.90 -4.16 -25.99
N LYS A 144 -5.72 -4.49 -24.71
CA LYS A 144 -4.93 -3.69 -23.76
C LYS A 144 -3.48 -4.13 -23.67
N MET A 145 -3.08 -5.15 -24.44
CA MET A 145 -1.76 -5.77 -24.42
C MET A 145 -1.25 -6.11 -23.01
N LEU A 146 -2.17 -6.53 -22.13
CA LEU A 146 -1.84 -6.96 -20.77
C LEU A 146 -1.26 -8.36 -20.76
N GLN A 147 -0.25 -8.62 -19.94
CA GLN A 147 0.34 -9.94 -19.84
C GLN A 147 -0.62 -10.90 -19.11
N PRO A 148 -0.56 -12.22 -19.41
CA PRO A 148 -1.49 -13.15 -18.77
C PRO A 148 -1.34 -13.25 -17.25
N ASP A 149 -0.16 -12.97 -16.70
CA ASP A 149 0.20 -13.05 -15.27
C ASP A 149 0.35 -11.66 -14.60
N GLU A 150 -0.26 -10.63 -15.19
CA GLU A 150 -0.21 -9.25 -14.69
C GLU A 150 -0.47 -9.15 -13.18
N LYS A 151 -1.51 -9.84 -12.68
CA LYS A 151 -1.85 -9.83 -11.26
C LYS A 151 -0.71 -10.32 -10.37
N VAL A 152 0.01 -11.36 -10.78
CA VAL A 152 1.14 -11.89 -10.03
C VAL A 152 2.30 -10.90 -10.04
N GLN A 153 2.64 -10.37 -11.22
CA GLN A 153 3.71 -9.38 -11.38
C GLN A 153 3.48 -8.14 -10.50
N GLN A 154 2.26 -7.61 -10.46
CA GLN A 154 1.97 -6.43 -9.64
C GLN A 154 2.05 -6.70 -8.14
N ASN A 155 1.60 -7.88 -7.67
CA ASN A 155 1.74 -8.25 -6.26
C ASN A 155 3.19 -8.57 -5.88
N GLN A 156 4.01 -9.03 -6.83
CA GLN A 156 5.43 -9.26 -6.65
C GLN A 156 6.20 -7.94 -6.57
N LEU A 157 5.85 -6.95 -7.42
CA LEU A 157 6.41 -5.61 -7.35
C LEU A 157 6.15 -4.97 -5.97
N LEU A 158 4.91 -5.05 -5.47
CA LEU A 158 4.60 -4.61 -4.11
C LEU A 158 5.46 -5.32 -3.06
N ALA A 159 5.66 -6.63 -3.21
CA ALA A 159 6.43 -7.44 -2.28
C ALA A 159 7.88 -6.96 -2.22
N GLU A 160 8.50 -6.70 -3.37
CA GLU A 160 9.87 -6.19 -3.49
C GLU A 160 10.01 -4.81 -2.84
N TRP A 161 9.08 -3.89 -3.10
CA TRP A 161 9.09 -2.57 -2.48
C TRP A 161 8.99 -2.61 -0.95
N LEU A 162 8.06 -3.41 -0.42
CA LEU A 162 7.92 -3.56 1.03
C LEU A 162 9.15 -4.23 1.65
N GLU A 163 9.77 -5.18 0.95
CA GLU A 163 10.99 -5.85 1.38
C GLU A 163 12.19 -4.90 1.40
N LEU A 164 12.32 -4.05 0.38
CA LEU A 164 13.36 -3.01 0.33
C LEU A 164 13.22 -2.02 1.49
N CYS A 165 12.00 -1.57 1.79
CA CYS A 165 11.73 -0.73 2.96
C CYS A 165 12.14 -1.44 4.26
N LEU A 166 11.78 -2.73 4.41
CA LEU A 166 12.13 -3.55 5.59
C LEU A 166 13.64 -3.70 5.79
N GLN A 167 14.40 -3.83 4.71
CA GLN A 167 15.84 -4.08 4.79
C GLN A 167 16.66 -2.80 5.02
N HIS A 168 16.27 -1.69 4.41
CA HIS A 168 17.07 -0.45 4.43
C HIS A 168 16.63 0.54 5.51
N GLY A 169 15.63 0.17 6.32
CA GLY A 169 14.99 1.04 7.28
C GLY A 169 14.01 2.00 6.60
N TRP A 170 12.96 2.39 7.33
CA TRP A 170 12.01 3.41 6.88
C TRP A 170 11.84 4.45 7.98
N LEU A 171 11.60 5.69 7.58
CA LEU A 171 11.18 6.77 8.47
C LEU A 171 9.73 7.09 8.16
N SER A 172 8.81 6.55 8.96
CA SER A 172 7.39 6.90 8.91
C SER A 172 7.19 8.27 9.55
N GLU A 173 7.63 9.33 8.89
CA GLU A 173 7.32 10.70 9.33
C GLU A 173 5.97 11.15 8.76
N PRO A 174 5.08 11.71 9.60
CA PRO A 174 3.85 12.35 9.11
C PRO A 174 4.23 13.57 8.27
N VAL A 175 3.51 13.77 7.17
CA VAL A 175 3.82 14.81 6.18
C VAL A 175 3.67 16.22 6.78
N PRO A 176 4.71 17.06 6.83
CA PRO A 176 4.50 18.49 6.93
C PRO A 176 4.04 19.00 5.56
N ARG A 177 2.80 19.51 5.47
CA ARG A 177 2.34 20.14 4.24
C ARG A 177 3.20 21.38 3.96
N ILE A 178 3.86 21.40 2.81
CA ILE A 178 4.42 22.62 2.24
C ILE A 178 3.22 23.50 1.86
N LYS A 179 3.18 24.72 2.42
CA LYS A 179 2.12 25.72 2.22
C LYS A 179 2.09 26.24 0.79
#